data_AF-A0A954XF81-F1
#
_entry.id   AF-A0A954XF81-F1
#
_cell.length_a   1.000
_cell.length_b   1.000
_cell.length_c   1.000
_cell.angle_alpha   90.00
_cell.angle_beta   90.00
_cell.angle_gamma   90.00
#
_symmetry.space_group_name_H-M   'P 1'
#
loop_
_entity.id
_entity.type
_entity.pdbx_description
1 polymer ?
#
loop_
_entity_poly.entity_id
_entity_poly.type
_entity_poly.pdbx_seq_one_letter_code
_entity_poly.pdbx_strand_id
1 'polypeptide(L)'
;MNDSALRVTYLTAGAAGMFCGSCMHDNTLARWLGRAGVDIQLVPCYTPIRTDEEDVSVDRVFFGGINVFLQQKLPLFRHLPGFLDHWLDQPWLIRLATQRAIEVDPKELGGLTVSMLRGTHGYQKKEVRRLVDWLERTARPQLVVLTNMLIAGCVPE
;
A
#
# COMPACT_ATOMS: atom_id res chain seq x y z
N MET A 1 -16.27 31.74 5.20
CA MET A 1 -15.02 30.95 5.22
C MET A 1 -15.23 29.78 4.29
N ASN A 2 -14.33 29.57 3.33
CA ASN A 2 -14.41 28.45 2.39
C ASN A 2 -14.09 27.16 3.18
N ASP A 3 -15.13 26.51 3.67
CA ASP A 3 -15.03 25.32 4.53
C ASP A 3 -14.88 24.08 3.65
N SER A 4 -13.80 24.00 2.89
CA SER A 4 -13.48 22.77 2.15
C SER A 4 -13.16 21.69 3.18
N ALA A 5 -14.00 20.64 3.24
CA ALA A 5 -13.80 19.49 4.11
C ALA A 5 -12.35 18.99 4.02
N LEU A 6 -11.71 18.79 5.17
CA LEU A 6 -10.33 18.33 5.25
C LEU A 6 -10.19 17.00 4.50
N ARG A 7 -9.32 16.97 3.48
CA ARG A 7 -9.01 15.75 2.73
C ARG A 7 -7.83 15.00 3.33
N VAL A 8 -8.07 13.75 3.75
CA VAL A 8 -7.09 12.90 4.42
C VAL A 8 -6.87 11.63 3.61
N THR A 9 -5.62 11.27 3.37
CA THR A 9 -5.28 9.93 2.89
C THR A 9 -4.65 9.14 4.02
N TYR A 10 -5.24 8.00 4.35
CA TYR A 10 -4.86 7.16 5.47
C TYR A 10 -4.29 5.84 4.93
N LEU A 11 -2.97 5.69 4.97
CA LEU A 11 -2.24 4.58 4.36
C LEU A 11 -2.13 3.40 5.34
N THR A 12 -2.85 2.31 5.09
CA THR A 12 -2.85 1.10 5.94
C THR A 12 -2.09 -0.06 5.28
N ALA A 13 -1.52 -0.97 6.06
CA ALA A 13 -0.68 -2.05 5.54
C ALA A 13 -1.48 -3.12 4.77
N GLY A 14 -2.50 -3.69 5.43
CA GLY A 14 -3.16 -4.93 4.99
C GLY A 14 -2.39 -6.20 5.36
N ALA A 15 -3.12 -7.29 5.55
CA ALA A 15 -2.59 -8.58 6.03
C ALA A 15 -3.10 -9.80 5.26
N ALA A 16 -3.44 -9.64 3.98
CA ALA A 16 -3.80 -10.72 3.05
C ALA A 16 -4.68 -11.82 3.64
N GLY A 17 -5.97 -11.55 3.81
CA GLY A 17 -6.95 -12.56 4.27
C GLY A 17 -6.82 -12.96 5.75
N MET A 18 -5.75 -12.58 6.45
CA MET A 18 -5.61 -12.71 7.90
C MET A 18 -6.29 -11.53 8.62
N PHE A 19 -6.65 -11.74 9.89
CA PHE A 19 -7.10 -10.66 10.75
C PHE A 19 -5.90 -9.88 11.30
N CYS A 20 -5.96 -8.56 11.17
CA CYS A 20 -4.88 -7.65 11.53
C CYS A 20 -5.44 -6.55 12.42
N GLY A 21 -5.02 -6.52 13.69
CA GLY A 21 -5.53 -5.58 14.68
C GLY A 21 -5.32 -4.11 14.29
N SER A 22 -4.14 -3.78 13.75
CA SER A 22 -3.86 -2.44 13.23
C SER A 22 -4.72 -2.07 12.03
N CYS A 23 -4.92 -3.01 11.09
CA CYS A 23 -5.75 -2.79 9.91
C CYS A 23 -7.23 -2.58 10.27
N MET A 24 -7.75 -3.34 11.25
CA MET A 24 -9.11 -3.18 11.75
C MET A 24 -9.27 -1.85 12.49
N HIS A 25 -8.29 -1.48 13.32
CA HIS A 25 -8.25 -0.17 13.97
C HIS A 25 -8.26 0.97 12.95
N ASP A 26 -7.43 0.88 11.91
CA ASP A 26 -7.36 1.85 10.81
C ASP A 26 -8.72 1.98 10.09
N ASN A 27 -9.41 0.85 9.85
CA ASN A 27 -10.75 0.83 9.25
C ASN A 27 -11.80 1.52 10.14
N THR A 28 -11.87 1.14 11.41
CA THR A 28 -12.80 1.75 12.38
C THR A 28 -12.56 3.25 12.48
N LEU A 29 -11.30 3.71 12.57
CA LEU A 29 -10.96 5.12 12.65
C LEU A 29 -11.39 5.88 11.38
N ALA A 30 -11.05 5.36 10.20
CA ALA A 30 -11.40 5.99 8.93
C ALA A 30 -12.94 6.11 8.76
N ARG A 31 -13.67 5.05 9.13
CA ARG A 31 -15.14 5.03 9.11
C ARG A 31 -15.74 6.11 10.02
N TRP A 32 -15.23 6.26 11.25
CA TRP A 32 -15.73 7.27 12.17
C TRP A 32 -15.36 8.70 11.76
N LEU A 33 -14.16 8.93 11.22
CA LEU A 33 -13.77 10.23 10.67
C LEU A 33 -14.62 10.63 9.47
N GLY A 34 -14.91 9.68 8.57
CA GLY A 34 -15.83 9.91 7.45
C GLY A 34 -17.24 10.31 7.91
N ARG A 35 -17.76 9.63 8.94
CA ARG A 35 -19.06 9.99 9.56
C ARG A 35 -19.06 11.37 10.22
N ALA A 36 -17.90 11.83 10.70
CA ALA A 36 -17.74 13.16 11.26
C ALA A 36 -17.58 14.26 10.19
N GLY A 37 -17.61 13.92 8.89
CA GLY A 37 -17.54 14.87 7.78
C GLY A 37 -16.13 15.10 7.22
N VAL A 38 -15.13 14.29 7.62
CA VAL A 38 -13.79 14.33 7.02
C VAL A 38 -13.80 13.60 5.68
N ASP A 39 -13.22 14.20 4.63
CA ASP A 39 -13.01 13.53 3.33
C ASP A 39 -11.80 12.60 3.44
N ILE A 40 -12.00 11.44 4.07
CA ILE A 40 -10.94 10.45 4.35
C ILE A 40 -10.98 9.29 3.37
N GLN A 41 -9.81 8.91 2.86
CA GLN A 41 -9.59 7.73 2.03
C GLN A 41 -8.67 6.76 2.77
N LEU A 42 -9.19 5.58 3.10
CA LEU A 42 -8.38 4.47 3.63
C LEU A 42 -7.78 3.68 2.47
N VAL A 43 -6.46 3.64 2.38
CA VAL A 43 -5.74 3.09 1.22
C VAL A 43 -4.83 1.93 1.66
N PRO A 44 -5.16 0.70 1.25
CA PRO A 44 -4.29 -0.46 1.49
C PRO A 44 -2.97 -0.37 0.71
N CYS A 45 -1.87 -0.68 1.39
CA CYS A 45 -0.52 -0.47 0.88
C CYS A 45 0.26 -1.73 0.54
N TYR A 46 -0.09 -2.93 0.99
CA TYR A 46 0.64 -4.14 0.62
C TYR A 46 -0.29 -5.22 0.10
N THR A 47 -1.43 -5.35 0.77
CA THR A 47 -2.47 -6.35 0.49
C THR A 47 -3.83 -5.79 0.87
N PRO A 48 -4.95 -6.36 0.38
CA PRO A 48 -6.28 -5.98 0.86
C PRO A 48 -6.41 -6.19 2.37
N ILE A 49 -7.21 -5.34 3.02
CA ILE A 49 -7.53 -5.50 4.44
C ILE A 49 -8.63 -6.55 4.62
N ARG A 50 -8.74 -7.06 5.84
CA ARG A 50 -9.87 -7.87 6.29
C ARG A 50 -10.36 -7.27 7.59
N THR A 51 -11.64 -6.92 7.64
CA THR A 51 -12.30 -6.35 8.82
C THR A 51 -13.60 -7.10 9.09
N ASP A 52 -14.03 -7.05 10.34
CA ASP A 52 -15.31 -7.53 10.85
C ASP A 52 -16.43 -6.48 10.73
N GLU A 53 -16.10 -5.24 10.36
CA GLU A 53 -17.03 -4.17 10.04
C GLU A 53 -17.22 -3.99 8.52
N GLU A 54 -18.02 -3.00 8.13
CA GLU A 54 -18.05 -2.51 6.75
C GLU A 54 -16.66 -1.96 6.39
N ASP A 55 -16.09 -2.52 5.32
CA ASP A 55 -14.81 -2.09 4.78
C ASP A 55 -14.98 -0.75 4.03
N VAL A 56 -14.29 0.28 4.51
CA VAL A 56 -14.30 1.62 3.90
C VAL A 56 -13.02 1.91 3.09
N SER A 57 -12.20 0.90 2.86
CA SER A 57 -10.98 1.03 2.06
C SER A 57 -11.29 1.18 0.58
N VAL A 58 -10.45 1.94 -0.12
CA VAL A 58 -10.56 2.08 -1.58
C VAL A 58 -10.15 0.77 -2.25
N ASP A 59 -10.79 0.43 -3.38
CA ASP A 59 -10.44 -0.73 -4.20
C ASP A 59 -9.15 -0.48 -5.01
N ARG A 60 -8.04 -0.32 -4.29
CA ARG A 60 -6.70 -0.10 -4.83
C ARG A 60 -5.66 -0.51 -3.80
N VAL A 61 -4.64 -1.22 -4.25
CA VAL A 61 -3.48 -1.61 -3.45
C VAL A 61 -2.22 -0.99 -4.05
N PHE A 62 -1.44 -0.30 -3.22
CA PHE A 62 -0.06 0.07 -3.56
C PHE A 62 0.89 -1.07 -3.19
N PHE A 63 2.14 -1.06 -3.67
CA PHE A 63 3.14 -2.10 -3.39
C PHE A 63 2.56 -3.53 -3.52
N GLY A 64 1.90 -3.80 -4.65
CA GLY A 64 1.30 -5.11 -4.91
C GLY A 64 2.31 -6.23 -4.74
N GLY A 65 1.93 -7.27 -4.00
CA GLY A 65 2.87 -8.31 -3.52
C GLY A 65 3.71 -8.96 -4.61
N ILE A 66 3.18 -9.11 -5.84
CA ILE A 66 3.93 -9.68 -6.97
C ILE A 66 4.99 -8.70 -7.49
N ASN A 67 4.62 -7.45 -7.76
CA ASN A 67 5.57 -6.48 -8.27
C ASN A 67 6.69 -6.21 -7.25
N VAL A 68 6.33 -6.12 -5.97
CA VAL A 68 7.30 -5.99 -4.86
C VAL A 68 8.26 -7.17 -4.80
N PHE A 69 7.73 -8.40 -4.86
CA PHE A 69 8.53 -9.62 -4.83
C PHE A 69 9.47 -9.73 -6.03
N LEU A 70 8.98 -9.47 -7.24
CA LEU A 70 9.79 -9.49 -8.46
C LEU A 70 10.87 -8.40 -8.45
N GLN A 71 10.57 -7.18 -7.99
CA GLN A 71 11.57 -6.12 -7.82
C GLN A 71 12.62 -6.49 -6.77
N GLN A 72 12.24 -7.23 -5.72
CA GLN A 72 13.18 -7.72 -4.72
C GLN A 72 14.16 -8.72 -5.31
N LYS A 73 13.65 -9.74 -6.01
CA LYS A 73 14.44 -10.89 -6.51
C LYS A 73 15.21 -10.61 -7.80
N LEU A 74 14.62 -9.86 -8.72
CA LEU A 74 15.13 -9.71 -10.09
C LEU A 74 15.43 -8.23 -10.41
N PRO A 75 16.71 -7.85 -10.59
CA PRO A 75 17.11 -6.48 -10.90
C PRO A 75 16.46 -5.90 -12.17
N LEU A 76 16.08 -6.75 -13.12
CA LEU A 76 15.43 -6.37 -14.36
C LEU A 76 14.06 -5.69 -14.11
N PHE A 77 13.26 -6.21 -13.17
CA PHE A 77 11.93 -5.66 -12.86
C PHE A 77 12.00 -4.28 -12.17
N ARG A 78 13.16 -3.93 -11.61
CA ARG A 78 13.44 -2.59 -11.06
C ARG A 78 13.57 -1.51 -12.14
N HIS A 79 13.77 -1.92 -13.40
CA HIS A 79 14.00 -1.03 -14.54
C HIS A 79 12.96 -1.21 -15.67
N LEU A 80 12.07 -2.22 -15.56
CA LEU A 80 11.00 -2.41 -16.54
C LEU A 80 10.10 -1.17 -16.63
N PRO A 81 9.61 -0.80 -17.83
CA PRO A 81 8.62 0.26 -17.98
C PRO A 81 7.28 -0.11 -17.33
N GLY A 82 6.59 0.88 -16.75
CA GLY A 82 5.41 0.67 -15.89
C GLY A 82 4.20 0.00 -16.55
N PHE A 83 4.10 -0.03 -17.89
CA PHE A 83 3.04 -0.76 -18.58
C PHE A 83 3.18 -2.28 -18.44
N LEU A 84 4.41 -2.79 -18.29
CA LEU A 84 4.65 -4.22 -18.05
C LEU A 84 4.33 -4.60 -16.61
N ASP A 85 4.55 -3.69 -15.65
CA ASP A 85 4.14 -3.90 -14.26
C ASP A 85 2.62 -4.08 -14.16
N HIS A 86 1.85 -3.27 -14.89
CA HIS A 86 0.39 -3.36 -14.91
C HIS A 86 -0.13 -4.69 -15.47
N TRP A 87 0.61 -5.33 -16.37
CA TRP A 87 0.30 -6.67 -16.86
C TRP A 87 0.53 -7.75 -15.79
N LEU A 88 1.55 -7.57 -14.93
CA LEU A 88 1.86 -8.50 -13.84
C LEU A 88 0.92 -8.34 -12.65
N ASP A 89 0.35 -7.15 -12.46
CA ASP A 89 -0.65 -6.88 -11.42
C ASP A 89 -2.08 -7.34 -11.83
N GLN A 90 -2.23 -8.12 -12.91
CA GLN A 90 -3.52 -8.64 -13.34
C GLN A 90 -4.09 -9.67 -12.34
N PRO A 91 -5.38 -9.59 -11.96
CA PRO A 91 -5.97 -10.46 -10.93
C PRO A 91 -5.81 -11.96 -11.18
N TRP A 92 -5.80 -12.41 -12.44
CA TRP A 92 -5.63 -13.81 -12.79
C TRP A 92 -4.20 -14.31 -12.53
N LEU A 93 -3.18 -13.48 -12.80
CA LEU A 93 -1.78 -13.79 -12.55
C LEU A 93 -1.51 -13.80 -11.04
N ILE A 94 -2.12 -12.87 -10.31
CA ILE A 94 -2.08 -12.83 -8.85
C ILE A 94 -2.64 -14.12 -8.27
N ARG A 95 -3.84 -14.52 -8.68
CA ARG A 95 -4.47 -15.77 -8.21
C ARG A 95 -3.60 -16.99 -8.50
N LEU A 96 -2.97 -17.06 -9.68
CA LEU A 96 -2.07 -18.15 -10.04
C LEU A 96 -0.81 -18.20 -9.17
N ALA A 97 -0.24 -17.03 -8.85
CA ALA A 97 0.97 -16.93 -8.01
C ALA A 97 0.68 -17.20 -6.53
N THR A 98 -0.48 -16.77 -6.02
CA THR A 98 -0.90 -16.98 -4.61
C THR A 98 -1.48 -18.38 -4.36
N GLN A 99 -1.83 -19.13 -5.40
CA GLN A 99 -2.29 -20.53 -5.28
C GLN A 99 -1.20 -21.46 -4.72
N ARG A 100 0.08 -21.10 -4.90
CA ARG A 100 1.18 -21.72 -4.18
C ARG A 100 1.43 -20.86 -2.95
N ALA A 101 1.29 -21.44 -1.75
CA ALA A 101 1.64 -20.76 -0.51
C ALA A 101 3.04 -20.17 -0.66
N ILE A 102 3.14 -18.84 -0.67
CA ILE A 102 4.43 -18.16 -0.69
C ILE A 102 5.06 -18.50 0.65
N GLU A 103 6.11 -19.32 0.61
CA GLU A 103 6.86 -19.67 1.80
C GLU A 103 7.42 -18.38 2.40
N VAL A 104 6.99 -18.09 3.63
CA VAL A 104 7.37 -16.87 4.33
C VAL A 104 8.73 -17.10 4.97
N ASP A 105 9.81 -16.91 4.20
CA ASP A 105 11.17 -16.98 4.74
C ASP A 105 11.50 -15.67 5.51
N PRO A 106 11.73 -15.72 6.83
CA PRO A 106 12.08 -14.54 7.62
C PRO A 106 13.32 -13.80 7.13
N LYS A 107 14.31 -14.50 6.56
CA LYS A 107 15.52 -13.87 6.01
C LYS A 107 15.20 -13.04 4.78
N GLU A 108 14.33 -13.54 3.92
CA GLU A 108 13.89 -12.83 2.72
C GLU A 108 13.03 -11.62 3.07
N LEU A 109 12.12 -11.79 4.04
CA LEU A 109 11.31 -10.69 4.56
C LEU A 109 12.17 -9.59 5.18
N GLY A 110 13.20 -9.93 5.96
CA GLY A 110 14.10 -8.94 6.55
C GLY A 110 14.80 -8.08 5.50
N GLY A 111 15.29 -8.71 4.42
CA GLY A 111 15.90 -7.99 3.29
C GLY A 111 14.90 -7.06 2.57
N LEU A 112 13.65 -7.50 2.43
CA LEU A 112 12.58 -6.67 1.88
C LEU A 112 12.24 -5.50 2.81
N THR A 113 12.14 -5.72 4.13
CA THR A 113 11.87 -4.67 5.12
C THR A 113 12.92 -3.56 5.05
N VAL A 114 14.21 -3.91 5.04
CA VAL A 114 15.29 -2.91 4.92
C VAL A 114 15.20 -2.15 3.59
N SER A 115 14.88 -2.85 2.51
CA SER A 115 14.70 -2.22 1.19
C SER A 115 13.55 -1.21 1.19
N MET A 116 12.41 -1.56 1.78
CA MET A 116 11.24 -0.68 1.91
C MET A 116 11.54 0.56 2.78
N LEU A 117 12.25 0.39 3.90
CA LEU A 117 12.65 1.49 4.77
C LEU A 117 13.61 2.47 4.09
N ARG A 118 14.36 2.03 3.08
CA ARG A 118 15.22 2.92 2.25
C ARG A 118 14.43 3.77 1.25
N GLY A 119 13.12 3.56 1.11
CA GLY A 119 12.25 4.40 0.30
C GLY A 119 12.71 4.55 -1.15
N THR A 120 13.03 5.78 -1.53
CA THR A 120 13.51 6.14 -2.87
C THR A 120 14.85 5.49 -3.25
N HIS A 121 15.62 5.04 -2.26
CA HIS A 121 16.89 4.31 -2.41
C HIS A 121 16.71 2.78 -2.32
N GLY A 122 15.49 2.32 -2.04
CA GLY A 122 15.12 0.90 -2.00
C GLY A 122 14.94 0.27 -3.38
N TYR A 123 14.75 -1.06 -3.39
CA TYR A 123 14.40 -1.78 -4.60
C TYR A 123 12.97 -1.48 -5.08
N GLN A 124 12.08 -1.10 -4.16
CA GLN A 124 10.67 -0.76 -4.43
C GLN A 124 10.44 0.72 -4.78
N LYS A 125 11.50 1.46 -5.14
CA LYS A 125 11.42 2.90 -5.49
C LYS A 125 10.37 3.23 -6.58
N LYS A 126 10.06 2.28 -7.47
CA LYS A 126 9.01 2.45 -8.50
C LYS A 126 7.62 2.55 -7.88
N GLU A 127 7.35 1.70 -6.89
CA GLU A 127 6.09 1.70 -6.16
C GLU A 127 5.94 2.96 -5.30
N VAL A 128 7.04 3.42 -4.68
CA VAL A 128 7.08 4.71 -3.97
C VAL A 128 6.69 5.86 -4.91
N ARG A 129 7.28 5.93 -6.11
CA ARG A 129 6.91 6.95 -7.11
C ARG A 129 5.45 6.82 -7.53
N ARG A 130 4.96 5.61 -7.77
CA ARG A 130 3.56 5.36 -8.13
C ARG A 130 2.58 5.85 -7.06
N LEU A 131 2.92 5.64 -5.78
CA LEU A 131 2.16 6.18 -4.65
C LEU A 131 2.18 7.71 -4.64
N VAL A 132 3.36 8.32 -4.76
CA VAL A 132 3.53 9.78 -4.77
C VAL A 132 2.78 10.43 -5.94
N ASP A 133 2.92 9.88 -7.15
CA ASP A 133 2.22 10.36 -8.34
C ASP A 133 0.70 10.30 -8.15
N TRP A 134 0.19 9.25 -7.51
CA TRP A 134 -1.23 9.13 -7.20
C TRP A 134 -1.69 10.13 -6.12
N LEU A 135 -0.88 10.31 -5.07
CA LEU A 135 -1.14 11.31 -4.03
C LEU A 135 -1.20 12.73 -4.63
N GLU A 136 -0.27 13.07 -5.53
CA GLU A 136 -0.20 14.38 -6.18
C GLU A 136 -1.33 14.60 -7.18
N ARG A 137 -1.63 13.61 -8.02
CA ARG A 137 -2.49 13.81 -9.20
C ARG A 137 -3.95 13.46 -8.94
N THR A 138 -4.21 12.46 -8.11
CA THR A 138 -5.54 11.89 -7.92
C THR A 138 -6.09 12.19 -6.54
N ALA A 139 -5.42 11.76 -5.47
CA ALA A 139 -5.95 11.92 -4.12
C ALA A 139 -5.94 13.39 -3.68
N ARG A 140 -4.83 14.10 -3.93
CA ARG A 140 -4.60 15.49 -3.50
C ARG A 140 -4.96 15.74 -2.03
N PRO A 141 -4.45 14.93 -1.09
CA PRO A 141 -4.77 15.10 0.32
C PRO A 141 -4.09 16.34 0.89
N GLN A 142 -4.72 16.89 1.93
CA GLN A 142 -4.12 17.92 2.79
C GLN A 142 -3.34 17.28 3.95
N LEU A 143 -3.67 16.04 4.31
CA LEU A 143 -2.98 15.25 5.33
C LEU A 143 -2.77 13.81 4.83
N VAL A 144 -1.54 13.32 4.92
CA VAL A 144 -1.22 11.91 4.69
C VAL A 144 -0.86 11.27 6.02
N VAL A 145 -1.59 10.23 6.42
CA VAL A 145 -1.31 9.46 7.62
C VAL A 145 -0.63 8.15 7.25
N LEU A 146 0.56 7.93 7.81
CA LEU A 146 1.36 6.73 7.64
C LEU A 146 1.20 5.86 8.89
N THR A 147 0.52 4.71 8.79
CA THR A 147 0.10 3.98 10.01
C THR A 147 1.20 3.14 10.64
N ASN A 148 2.35 3.00 9.97
CA ASN A 148 3.52 2.33 10.52
C ASN A 148 4.81 2.82 9.85
N MET A 149 5.94 2.48 10.48
CA MET A 149 7.28 2.88 10.03
C MET A 149 7.64 2.33 8.66
N LEU A 150 7.13 1.16 8.28
CA LEU A 150 7.45 0.56 6.98
C LEU A 150 6.85 1.37 5.83
N ILE A 151 5.61 1.83 5.99
CA ILE A 151 4.98 2.75 5.02
C ILE A 151 5.68 4.12 5.06
N ALA A 152 6.07 4.57 6.25
CA ALA A 152 6.78 5.84 6.43
C ALA A 152 8.16 5.88 5.74
N GLY A 153 8.76 4.74 5.39
CA GLY A 153 9.97 4.67 4.58
C GLY A 153 9.88 5.40 3.23
N CYS A 154 8.68 5.72 2.75
CA CYS A 154 8.47 6.50 1.52
C CYS A 154 8.79 8.00 1.67
N VAL A 155 8.90 8.52 2.89
CA VAL A 155 9.19 9.93 3.15
C VAL A 155 10.68 10.19 2.85
N PRO A 156 11.00 11.20 2.02
CA PRO A 156 12.39 11.57 1.78
C PRO A 156 13.04 12.14 3.06
N GLU A 157 14.36 11.96 3.18
CA GLU A 157 15.18 12.57 4.24
C GLU A 157 15.18 14.10 4.18
#